data_AF-A0A7K0WC36-F1
#
_entry.id   AF-A0A7K0WC36-F1
#
_cell.length_a   1.000
_cell.length_b   1.000
_cell.length_c   1.000
_cell.angle_alpha   90.00
_cell.angle_beta   90.00
_cell.angle_gamma   90.00
#
_symmetry.space_group_name_H-M   'P 1'
#
loop_
_entity.id
_entity.type
_entity.pdbx_description
1 polymer ?
#
loop_
_entity_poly.entity_id
_entity_poly.type
_entity_poly.pdbx_seq_one_letter_code
_entity_poly.pdbx_strand_id
1 'polypeptide(L)'
;MSYDISLTLIGKPGCHLCDDARLVVNTVAGQFRALHAGIAASVQVHITEQDITDDPELAARYAEEIPVLLLNGKVHNYWRIDPVRLMAALEEAVR
;
A
#
# COMPACT_ATOMS: atom_id res chain seq x y z
N MET A 1 -2.34 -2.30 -22.52
CA MET A 1 -1.16 -2.13 -21.64
C MET A 1 -1.50 -2.77 -20.32
N SER A 2 -0.59 -3.56 -19.77
CA SER A 2 -0.74 -4.16 -18.44
C SER A 2 -0.11 -3.21 -17.44
N TYR A 3 -0.83 -2.86 -16.38
CA TYR A 3 -0.31 -1.98 -15.33
C TYR A 3 -0.02 -2.84 -14.11
N ASP A 4 1.22 -2.78 -13.62
CA ASP A 4 1.64 -3.48 -12.41
C ASP A 4 1.86 -2.45 -11.30
N ILE A 5 1.09 -2.58 -10.22
CA ILE A 5 1.15 -1.70 -9.07
C ILE A 5 1.55 -2.52 -7.87
N SER A 6 2.67 -2.17 -7.25
CA SER A 6 3.15 -2.78 -6.02
C SER A 6 2.87 -1.87 -4.82
N LEU A 7 2.08 -2.36 -3.87
CA LEU A 7 1.81 -1.74 -2.58
C LEU A 7 2.55 -2.51 -1.49
N THR A 8 3.44 -1.85 -0.76
CA THR A 8 4.14 -2.47 0.38
C THR A 8 3.77 -1.76 1.67
N LEU A 9 3.13 -2.45 2.59
CA LEU A 9 2.83 -1.95 3.93
C LEU A 9 3.92 -2.40 4.90
N ILE A 10 4.72 -1.45 5.38
CA ILE A 10 5.74 -1.66 6.39
C ILE A 10 5.14 -1.34 7.76
N GLY A 11 5.17 -2.32 8.66
CA GLY A 11 4.59 -2.21 9.98
C GLY A 11 5.33 -3.06 11.00
N LYS A 12 4.69 -3.26 12.16
CA LYS A 12 5.16 -4.19 13.18
C LYS A 12 3.99 -4.95 13.82
N PRO A 13 4.21 -6.16 14.33
CA PRO A 13 3.19 -6.92 15.04
C PRO A 13 2.74 -6.20 16.31
N GLY A 14 1.46 -6.32 16.64
CA GLY A 14 0.87 -5.70 17.82
C GLY A 14 0.66 -4.18 17.71
N CYS A 15 0.78 -3.60 16.52
CA CYS A 15 0.49 -2.18 16.29
C CYS A 15 -0.91 -1.99 15.71
N HIS A 16 -1.83 -1.44 16.50
CA HIS A 16 -3.22 -1.18 16.07
C HIS A 16 -3.30 -0.29 14.81
N LEU A 17 -2.40 0.68 14.67
CA LEU A 17 -2.35 1.54 13.47
C LEU A 17 -1.98 0.74 12.21
N CYS A 18 -1.16 -0.30 12.33
CA CYS A 18 -0.79 -1.16 11.20
C CYS A 18 -1.98 -2.02 10.75
N ASP A 19 -2.80 -2.49 11.70
CA ASP A 19 -4.02 -3.25 11.38
C ASP A 19 -5.07 -2.38 10.66
N ASP A 20 -5.27 -1.14 11.14
CA ASP A 20 -6.13 -0.16 10.48
C ASP A 20 -5.62 0.16 9.05
N ALA A 21 -4.31 0.36 8.90
CA ALA A 21 -3.68 0.60 7.61
C ALA A 21 -3.88 -0.58 6.65
N ARG A 22 -3.70 -1.82 7.12
CA ARG A 22 -3.94 -3.05 6.34
C ARG A 22 -5.38 -3.12 5.85
N LEU A 23 -6.35 -2.84 6.72
CA LEU A 23 -7.76 -2.85 6.35
C LEU A 23 -8.06 -1.82 5.25
N VAL A 24 -7.53 -0.60 5.38
CA VAL A 24 -7.69 0.46 4.39
C VAL A 24 -7.07 0.08 3.05
N VAL A 25 -5.81 -0.39 3.04
CA VAL A 25 -5.09 -0.78 1.82
C VAL A 25 -5.83 -1.90 1.09
N ASN A 26 -6.25 -2.94 1.79
CA ASN A 26 -6.99 -4.07 1.19
C ASN A 26 -8.34 -3.63 0.63
N THR A 27 -9.06 -2.75 1.35
CA THR A 27 -10.35 -2.23 0.91
C THR A 27 -10.21 -1.41 -0.38
N VAL A 28 -9.29 -0.45 -0.40
CA VAL A 28 -9.07 0.43 -1.56
C VAL A 28 -8.55 -0.35 -2.75
N ALA A 29 -7.59 -1.25 -2.56
CA ALA A 29 -7.08 -2.09 -3.63
C ALA A 29 -8.17 -3.01 -4.21
N GLY A 30 -9.06 -3.56 -3.37
CA GLY A 30 -10.21 -4.35 -3.80
C GLY A 30 -11.20 -3.53 -4.63
N GLN A 31 -11.55 -2.32 -4.17
CA GLN A 31 -12.42 -1.39 -4.88
C GLN A 31 -11.83 -1.00 -6.24
N PHE A 32 -10.54 -0.66 -6.26
CA PHE A 32 -9.83 -0.30 -7.48
C PHE A 32 -9.83 -1.45 -8.50
N ARG A 33 -9.48 -2.67 -8.08
CA ARG A 33 -9.56 -3.85 -8.97
C ARG A 33 -10.97 -4.05 -9.52
N ALA A 34 -12.01 -3.88 -8.69
CA ALA A 34 -13.40 -4.04 -9.14
C ALA A 34 -13.81 -2.99 -10.18
N LEU A 35 -13.36 -1.73 -10.02
CA LEU A 35 -13.61 -0.65 -10.99
C LEU A 35 -12.91 -0.91 -12.33
N HIS A 36 -11.72 -1.51 -12.30
CA HIS A 36 -10.91 -1.78 -13.50
C HIS A 36 -11.10 -3.18 -14.10
N ALA A 37 -11.88 -4.07 -13.46
CA ALA A 37 -12.10 -5.46 -13.89
C ALA A 37 -12.81 -5.62 -15.25
N GLY A 38 -13.40 -4.56 -15.80
CA GLY A 38 -14.10 -4.56 -17.10
C GLY A 38 -13.36 -3.85 -18.23
N ILE A 39 -12.23 -3.21 -17.95
CA ILE A 39 -11.42 -2.52 -18.96
C ILE A 39 -10.41 -3.53 -19.50
N ALA A 40 -10.13 -3.55 -20.81
CA ALA A 40 -9.08 -4.39 -21.41
C ALA A 40 -7.64 -4.06 -20.95
N ALA A 41 -7.50 -3.28 -19.87
CA ALA A 41 -6.26 -3.01 -19.17
C ALA A 41 -6.08 -4.10 -18.11
N SER A 42 -5.07 -4.97 -18.28
CA SER A 42 -4.66 -5.93 -17.25
C SER A 42 -4.00 -5.18 -16.10
N VAL A 43 -4.80 -4.60 -15.20
CA VAL A 43 -4.31 -3.93 -13.99
C VAL A 43 -4.11 -4.98 -12.90
N GLN A 44 -2.86 -5.16 -12.48
CA GLN A 44 -2.47 -6.03 -11.39
C GLN A 44 -2.01 -5.17 -10.22
N VAL A 45 -2.61 -5.42 -9.05
CA VAL A 45 -2.15 -4.83 -7.80
C VAL A 45 -1.51 -5.95 -6.99
N HIS A 46 -0.32 -5.72 -6.47
CA HIS A 46 0.40 -6.61 -5.58
C HIS A 46 0.45 -5.95 -4.21
N ILE A 47 0.03 -6.66 -3.17
CA ILE A 47 0.07 -6.15 -1.80
C ILE A 47 1.03 -7.03 -1.03
N THR A 48 2.06 -6.41 -0.48
CA THR A 48 3.08 -7.06 0.33
C THR A 48 3.11 -6.40 1.70
N GLU A 49 3.26 -7.20 2.74
CA GLU A 49 3.46 -6.71 4.09
C GLU A 49 4.88 -7.02 4.53
N GLN A 50 5.53 -6.05 5.16
CA GLN A 50 6.89 -6.19 5.68
C GLN A 50 6.92 -5.83 7.15
N ASP A 51 7.49 -6.73 7.94
CA ASP A 51 7.74 -6.50 9.35
C ASP A 51 9.07 -5.79 9.53
N ILE A 52 9.03 -4.64 10.19
CA ILE A 52 10.21 -3.88 10.53
C ILE A 52 11.10 -4.62 11.55
N THR A 53 10.59 -5.58 12.31
CA THR A 53 11.39 -6.34 13.28
C THR A 53 12.25 -7.42 12.61
N ASP A 54 11.90 -7.81 11.38
CA ASP A 54 12.63 -8.82 10.62
C ASP A 54 13.76 -8.22 9.75
N ASP A 55 13.75 -6.90 9.56
CA ASP A 55 14.72 -6.19 8.72
C ASP A 55 15.33 -4.97 9.46
N PRO A 56 16.61 -5.03 9.86
CA PRO A 56 17.27 -3.94 10.57
C PRO A 56 17.43 -2.66 9.73
N GLU A 57 17.46 -2.75 8.40
CA GLU A 57 17.50 -1.57 7.53
C GLU A 57 16.16 -0.85 7.50
N LEU A 58 15.05 -1.61 7.44
CA LEU A 58 13.71 -1.03 7.58
C LEU A 58 13.53 -0.40 8.96
N ALA A 59 14.01 -1.05 10.03
CA ALA A 59 13.99 -0.50 11.39
C ALA A 59 14.75 0.82 11.49
N ALA A 60 15.96 0.88 10.95
CA ALA A 60 16.74 2.11 10.96
C ALA A 60 16.07 3.25 10.17
N ARG A 61 15.32 2.92 9.11
CA ARG A 61 14.72 3.92 8.22
C ARG A 61 13.33 4.38 8.65
N TYR A 62 12.48 3.50 9.14
CA TYR A 62 11.04 3.75 9.27
C TYR A 62 10.47 3.54 10.68
N ALA A 63 11.28 3.21 11.69
CA ALA A 63 10.78 2.87 13.03
C ALA A 63 9.92 3.95 13.69
N GLU A 64 10.15 5.23 13.38
CA GLU A 64 9.37 6.35 13.92
C GLU A 64 8.15 6.71 13.06
N GLU A 65 8.05 6.15 11.86
CA GLU A 65 7.05 6.49 10.84
C GLU A 65 6.00 5.39 10.60
N ILE A 66 6.18 4.19 11.17
CA ILE A 66 5.23 3.10 11.01
C ILE A 66 3.79 3.46 11.44
N PRO A 67 2.75 2.99 10.73
CA PRO A 67 2.79 2.24 9.48
C PRO A 67 3.22 3.10 8.29
N VAL A 68 4.08 2.56 7.41
CA VAL A 68 4.51 3.21 6.16
C VAL A 68 3.96 2.43 4.97
N LEU A 69 3.29 3.11 4.04
CA LEU A 69 2.84 2.53 2.78
C LEU A 69 3.73 3.01 1.64
N LEU A 70 4.35 2.05 0.94
CA LEU A 70 5.05 2.29 -0.31
C LEU A 70 4.14 1.98 -1.50
N LEU A 71 4.18 2.83 -2.51
CA LEU A 71 3.58 2.61 -3.82
C LEU A 71 4.71 2.57 -4.85
N ASN A 72 4.86 1.44 -5.54
CA ASN A 72 5.94 1.18 -6.50
C ASN A 72 7.33 1.52 -5.93
N GLY A 73 7.57 1.15 -4.66
CA GLY A 73 8.82 1.38 -3.95
C GLY A 73 9.03 2.81 -3.43
N LYS A 74 8.10 3.73 -3.64
CA LYS A 74 8.16 5.10 -3.12
C LYS A 74 7.22 5.28 -1.92
N VAL A 75 7.67 5.99 -0.90
CA VAL A 75 6.82 6.35 0.25
C VAL A 75 5.62 7.14 -0.25
N HIS A 76 4.44 6.56 -0.12
CA HIS A 76 3.18 7.21 -0.43
C HIS A 76 2.62 7.91 0.80
N ASN A 77 2.59 7.22 1.94
CA ASN A 77 2.03 7.75 3.18
C ASN A 77 2.60 7.03 4.41
N TYR A 78 2.52 7.67 5.57
CA TYR A 78 2.93 7.10 6.86
C TYR A 78 1.99 7.54 8.00
N TRP A 79 2.06 6.86 9.15
CA TRP A 79 1.15 6.97 10.33
C TRP A 79 -0.33 6.62 10.09
N ARG A 80 -1.00 7.28 9.14
CA ARG A 80 -2.41 7.04 8.82
C ARG A 80 -2.62 6.99 7.32
N ILE A 81 -3.04 5.83 6.84
CA ILE A 81 -3.35 5.65 5.42
C ILE A 81 -4.72 6.25 5.13
N ASP A 82 -4.74 7.29 4.29
CA ASP A 82 -5.96 7.91 3.80
C ASP A 82 -6.46 7.14 2.56
N PRO A 83 -7.68 6.57 2.61
CA PRO A 83 -8.23 5.79 1.50
C PRO A 83 -8.44 6.60 0.22
N VAL A 84 -8.81 7.88 0.35
CA VAL A 84 -9.09 8.76 -0.79
C VAL A 84 -7.79 9.10 -1.51
N ARG A 85 -6.73 9.42 -0.76
CA ARG A 85 -5.40 9.68 -1.34
C ARG A 85 -4.81 8.43 -1.99
N LEU A 86 -4.98 7.27 -1.36
CA LEU A 86 -4.50 6.02 -1.92
C LEU A 86 -5.21 5.71 -3.25
N MET A 87 -6.54 5.84 -3.30
CA MET A 87 -7.29 5.63 -4.54
C MET A 87 -6.83 6.58 -5.65
N ALA A 88 -6.66 7.87 -5.35
CA ALA A 88 -6.19 8.84 -6.33
C ALA A 88 -4.80 8.49 -6.90
N ALA A 89 -3.89 8.00 -6.05
CA ALA A 89 -2.56 7.58 -6.49
C ALA A 89 -2.58 6.30 -7.33
N LEU A 90 -3.50 5.37 -7.06
CA LEU A 90 -3.71 4.19 -7.90
C LEU A 90 -4.25 4.57 -9.28
N GLU A 91 -5.21 5.49 -9.34
CA GLU A 91 -5.74 6.03 -10.61
C GLU A 91 -4.67 6.79 -11.40
N GLU A 92 -3.79 7.54 -10.73
CA GLU A 92 -2.65 8.20 -11.36
C GLU A 92 -1.64 7.20 -11.92
N ALA A 93 -1.43 6.07 -11.25
CA ALA A 93 -0.50 5.02 -11.68
C ALA A 93 -0.98 4.26 -12.94
N VAL A 94 -2.27 4.33 -13.29
CA VAL A 94 -2.84 3.68 -14.49
C VAL A 94 -3.24 4.65 -15.59
N ARG A 95 -3.06 5.95 -15.38
CA ARG A 95 -3.27 6.98 -16.40
C ARG A 95 -2.13 6.98 -17.43
#